data_AF-A0AAV8R2I2-F1
#
_entry.id   AF-A0AAV8R2I2-F1
#
_cell.length_a   1.000
_cell.length_b   1.000
_cell.length_c   1.000
_cell.angle_alpha   90.00
_cell.angle_beta   90.00
_cell.angle_gamma   90.00
#
_symmetry.space_group_name_H-M   'P 1'
#
loop_
_entity.id
_entity.type
_entity.pdbx_description
1 polymer ?
#
loop_
_entity_poly.entity_id
_entity_poly.type
_entity_poly.pdbx_seq_one_letter_code
_entity_poly.pdbx_strand_id
1 'polypeptide(L)'
;MLRCRPPVLGLGAVGLCFPSKRCLIQSFKIPNSPLKPLSSRISFTRDLPGRAGSQLNKISLLSGANPSSTATSALAQQGEEVEILPATNDNHGGVIVEMKDPMDSRTFAFSLRASLEIWRQQGKRGVWIKLPIELSNLVQPTVEEGFRYHHAEPSYVMLVYWIPDTENTLPVNATHRVGVGAFVMNDKREVLAVQEKSGKFRGSGVWKFPTGVVEPGEDISAGAVREVKEETGINTEFIEVLAFRQSHKSFFNKSDLFFICMLRPLSFDIRKQDSEIEAAEWIPIQQFAAQPFAQKHELLKYIINLGLAELSVSEHEGPEPTIMTCQLHLVLALLVLNISSPESWEVCWV
;
A
#
# COMPACT_ATOMS: atom_id res chain seq x y z
N MET A 1 -26.92 10.97 -8.24
CA MET A 1 -27.63 12.15 -7.69
C MET A 1 -28.65 11.66 -6.67
N LEU A 2 -28.96 12.51 -5.67
CA LEU A 2 -29.86 12.31 -4.50
C LEU A 2 -29.15 11.55 -3.35
N ARG A 3 -28.39 12.18 -2.44
CA ARG A 3 -28.74 13.17 -1.38
C ARG A 3 -29.94 12.74 -0.52
N CYS A 4 -29.66 12.15 0.64
CA CYS A 4 -30.55 12.17 1.80
C CYS A 4 -29.98 13.13 2.86
N ARG A 5 -30.77 14.14 3.22
CA ARG A 5 -30.58 15.01 4.39
C ARG A 5 -31.15 14.33 5.65
N PRO A 6 -30.71 14.71 6.86
CA PRO A 6 -31.12 14.08 8.12
C PRO A 6 -32.46 14.63 8.64
N PRO A 7 -33.15 13.94 9.56
CA PRO A 7 -34.26 14.53 10.29
C PRO A 7 -33.77 15.35 11.49
N VAL A 8 -34.37 16.52 11.65
CA VAL A 8 -34.34 17.38 12.85
C VAL A 8 -35.66 17.15 13.59
N LEU A 9 -35.59 16.96 14.91
CA LEU A 9 -36.60 17.16 15.98
C LEU A 9 -36.01 16.46 17.23
N GLY A 10 -36.01 16.97 18.46
CA GLY A 10 -36.57 18.13 19.10
C GLY A 10 -36.18 18.05 20.60
N LEU A 11 -36.35 19.17 21.31
CA LEU A 11 -35.89 19.44 22.67
C LEU A 11 -36.17 18.35 23.73
N GLY A 12 -35.17 18.14 24.59
CA GLY A 12 -35.29 17.46 25.88
C GLY A 12 -34.03 17.70 26.72
N ALA A 13 -33.97 18.84 27.41
CA ALA A 13 -32.89 19.16 28.33
C ALA A 13 -33.04 18.35 29.62
N VAL A 14 -31.99 17.61 30.00
CA VAL A 14 -31.68 17.28 31.38
C VAL A 14 -30.23 17.66 31.59
N GLY A 15 -30.01 18.72 32.38
CA GLY A 15 -28.69 19.25 32.65
C GLY A 15 -27.93 18.37 33.63
N LEU A 16 -26.67 18.09 33.31
CA LEU A 16 -25.62 17.80 34.28
C LEU A 16 -24.44 18.71 33.95
N CYS A 17 -24.09 19.54 34.92
CA CYS A 17 -23.09 20.58 34.86
C CYS A 17 -21.79 20.03 35.46
N PHE A 18 -20.68 19.95 34.70
CA PHE A 18 -19.33 19.68 35.21
C PHE A 18 -18.26 20.30 34.28
N PRO A 19 -17.02 20.51 34.75
CA PRO A 19 -16.32 21.79 34.60
C PRO A 19 -15.53 21.94 33.30
N SER A 20 -15.46 23.18 32.84
CA SER A 20 -14.64 23.58 31.70
C SER A 20 -13.15 23.44 32.04
N LYS A 21 -12.42 22.60 31.30
CA LYS A 21 -11.00 22.85 31.01
C LYS A 21 -10.89 23.09 29.50
N ARG A 22 -10.74 24.36 29.12
CA ARG A 22 -10.45 24.79 27.75
C ARG A 22 -9.11 24.20 27.33
N CYS A 23 -9.10 23.34 26.30
CA CYS A 23 -7.88 23.10 25.53
C CYS A 23 -7.76 24.19 24.46
N LEU A 24 -6.63 24.89 24.43
CA LEU A 24 -6.29 25.91 23.43
C LEU A 24 -5.99 25.20 22.11
N ILE A 25 -6.95 25.18 21.19
CA ILE A 25 -6.71 24.84 19.78
C ILE A 25 -5.96 26.02 19.16
N GLN A 26 -4.65 25.87 18.93
CA GLN A 26 -3.91 26.76 18.03
C GLN A 26 -4.09 26.26 16.59
N SER A 27 -5.14 26.73 15.93
CA SER A 27 -5.29 26.58 14.48
C SER A 27 -4.22 27.42 13.79
N PHE A 28 -3.19 26.79 13.22
CA PHE A 28 -2.29 27.49 12.31
C PHE A 28 -2.97 27.68 10.96
N LYS A 29 -3.33 28.92 10.65
CA LYS A 29 -3.63 29.34 9.28
C LYS A 29 -2.34 29.23 8.47
N ILE A 30 -2.29 28.29 7.55
CA ILE A 30 -1.34 28.34 6.43
C ILE A 30 -1.66 29.62 5.65
N PRO A 31 -0.70 30.54 5.39
CA PRO A 31 -0.98 31.71 4.60
C PRO A 31 -1.34 31.29 3.17
N ASN A 32 -2.55 31.63 2.75
CA ASN A 32 -2.97 31.61 1.35
C ASN A 32 -2.03 32.53 0.55
N SER A 33 -1.06 31.95 -0.16
CA SER A 33 -0.39 32.65 -1.24
C SER A 33 -1.34 32.70 -2.44
N PRO A 34 -1.70 33.89 -2.98
CA PRO A 34 -2.53 33.97 -4.16
C PRO A 34 -1.75 33.44 -5.36
N LEU A 35 -2.27 32.37 -5.98
CA LEU A 35 -1.84 31.92 -7.29
C LEU A 35 -2.07 33.06 -8.30
N LYS A 36 -0.99 33.66 -8.79
CA LYS A 36 -1.05 34.56 -9.95
C LYS A 36 -1.45 33.74 -11.18
N PRO A 37 -2.38 34.23 -12.02
CA PRO A 37 -2.72 33.53 -13.25
C PRO A 37 -1.55 33.64 -14.23
N LEU A 38 -0.87 32.53 -14.53
CA LEU A 38 0.00 32.48 -15.70
C LEU A 38 -0.88 32.41 -16.94
N SER A 39 -1.15 33.58 -17.52
CA SER A 39 -1.51 33.68 -18.93
C SER A 39 -0.26 33.33 -19.74
N SER A 40 -0.23 32.16 -20.35
CA SER A 40 0.62 31.90 -21.51
C SER A 40 -0.26 31.30 -22.59
N ARG A 41 -0.68 32.15 -23.53
CA ARG A 41 -1.19 31.73 -24.83
C ARG A 41 -0.07 30.96 -25.52
N ILE A 42 -0.24 29.66 -25.69
CA ILE A 42 0.56 28.89 -26.65
C ILE A 42 -0.16 29.01 -27.99
N SER A 43 0.27 30.00 -28.78
CA SER A 43 -0.05 30.11 -30.20
C SER A 43 0.93 29.23 -30.98
N PHE A 44 0.43 28.23 -31.70
CA PHE A 44 1.22 27.52 -32.70
C PHE A 44 1.35 28.40 -33.95
N THR A 45 2.44 29.16 -34.05
CA THR A 45 2.91 29.74 -35.31
C THR A 45 3.83 28.73 -35.99
N ARG A 46 3.39 28.24 -37.16
CA ARG A 46 4.23 27.53 -38.12
C ARG A 46 5.24 28.52 -38.69
N ASP A 47 6.52 28.30 -38.44
CA ASP A 47 7.58 28.84 -39.27
C ASP A 47 8.62 27.75 -39.58
N LEU A 48 8.79 27.50 -40.87
CA LEU A 48 9.83 26.68 -41.48
C LEU A 48 11.16 27.46 -41.48
N PRO A 49 12.31 26.75 -41.55
CA PRO A 49 13.13 26.96 -42.74
C PRO A 49 13.82 25.69 -43.27
N GLY A 50 14.12 25.71 -44.58
CA GLY A 50 15.45 25.27 -45.02
C GLY A 50 15.65 23.92 -45.75
N ARG A 51 14.90 23.69 -46.82
CA ARG A 51 15.31 23.11 -48.12
C ARG A 51 16.68 22.37 -48.24
N ALA A 52 16.62 21.06 -48.52
CA ALA A 52 17.39 20.29 -49.53
C ALA A 52 16.73 18.90 -49.59
N GLY A 53 16.30 18.28 -50.69
CA GLY A 53 16.67 18.38 -52.09
C GLY A 53 16.89 16.94 -52.58
N SER A 54 15.87 16.25 -53.08
CA SER A 54 16.03 15.18 -54.09
C SER A 54 14.67 14.64 -54.59
N GLN A 55 14.43 14.98 -55.86
CA GLN A 55 13.76 14.23 -56.93
C GLN A 55 12.45 13.47 -56.66
N LEU A 56 11.41 14.12 -57.18
CA LEU A 56 10.20 13.59 -57.79
C LEU A 56 10.42 12.34 -58.66
N ASN A 57 9.45 11.41 -58.60
CA ASN A 57 8.78 10.97 -59.83
C ASN A 57 7.26 10.95 -59.63
N LYS A 58 6.59 11.61 -60.60
CA LYS A 58 5.15 11.72 -60.80
C LYS A 58 4.57 10.32 -61.10
N ILE A 59 3.30 10.04 -60.83
CA ILE A 59 2.19 10.24 -61.80
C ILE A 59 0.85 10.31 -61.06
N SER A 60 -0.02 11.12 -61.64
CA SER A 60 -1.31 11.59 -61.22
C SER A 60 -2.50 10.72 -61.65
N LEU A 61 -3.59 10.86 -60.88
CA LEU A 61 -4.99 11.10 -61.30
C LEU A 61 -5.96 9.93 -61.66
N LEU A 62 -7.09 10.00 -60.93
CA LEU A 62 -8.51 9.81 -61.31
C LEU A 62 -9.21 8.44 -61.15
N SER A 63 -10.12 8.46 -60.16
CA SER A 63 -11.56 8.09 -60.20
C SER A 63 -12.07 7.07 -61.23
N GLY A 64 -12.84 6.10 -60.73
CA GLY A 64 -13.86 5.41 -61.54
C GLY A 64 -14.38 4.10 -60.97
N ALA A 65 -15.59 4.18 -60.39
CA ALA A 65 -16.70 3.21 -60.44
C ALA A 65 -16.49 1.68 -60.35
N ASN A 66 -17.26 1.07 -59.43
CA ASN A 66 -17.69 -0.35 -59.48
C ASN A 66 -18.44 -0.67 -60.80
N PRO A 67 -18.44 -1.94 -61.22
CA PRO A 67 -19.61 -2.78 -60.94
C PRO A 67 -19.29 -4.23 -60.54
N SER A 68 -20.27 -4.80 -59.85
CA SER A 68 -20.45 -6.18 -59.41
C SER A 68 -20.17 -7.27 -60.46
N SER A 69 -19.55 -8.39 -60.04
CA SER A 69 -20.03 -9.74 -60.38
C SER A 69 -19.35 -10.83 -59.54
N THR A 70 -20.22 -11.61 -58.89
CA THR A 70 -20.14 -13.05 -58.62
C THR A 70 -18.77 -13.74 -58.66
N ALA A 71 -18.21 -14.04 -57.48
CA ALA A 71 -17.30 -15.17 -57.30
C ALA A 71 -17.72 -15.93 -56.05
N THR A 72 -18.53 -16.96 -56.27
CA THR A 72 -18.89 -17.97 -55.28
C THR A 72 -17.67 -18.85 -55.00
N SER A 73 -17.50 -19.21 -53.73
CA SER A 73 -16.70 -20.32 -53.20
C SER A 73 -15.19 -20.31 -53.45
N ALA A 74 -14.43 -20.05 -52.39
CA ALA A 74 -13.44 -21.00 -51.85
C ALA A 74 -12.61 -20.33 -50.74
N LEU A 75 -13.22 -20.18 -49.56
CA LEU A 75 -12.46 -20.14 -48.31
C LEU A 75 -13.23 -21.06 -47.36
N ALA A 76 -12.93 -22.34 -47.49
CA ALA A 76 -13.38 -23.36 -46.57
C ALA A 76 -12.97 -22.92 -45.16
N GLN A 77 -13.96 -22.80 -44.29
CA GLN A 77 -13.79 -22.71 -42.85
C GLN A 77 -12.98 -23.93 -42.41
N GLN A 78 -11.71 -23.73 -42.07
CA GLN A 78 -11.06 -24.62 -41.12
C GLN A 78 -11.63 -24.22 -39.76
N GLY A 79 -12.62 -24.99 -39.31
CA GLY A 79 -13.07 -24.97 -37.93
C GLY A 79 -11.96 -25.55 -37.07
N GLU A 80 -10.99 -24.73 -36.68
CA GLU A 80 -10.23 -25.01 -35.47
C GLU A 80 -11.23 -24.90 -34.30
N GLU A 81 -11.49 -26.01 -33.61
CA GLU A 81 -12.14 -25.95 -32.30
C GLU A 81 -11.26 -25.07 -31.41
N VAL A 82 -11.70 -23.84 -31.16
CA VAL A 82 -10.94 -22.92 -30.31
C VAL A 82 -11.09 -23.38 -28.87
N GLU A 83 -10.01 -23.92 -28.33
CA GLU A 83 -9.96 -24.41 -26.95
C GLU A 83 -10.04 -23.23 -25.98
N ILE A 84 -10.98 -23.32 -25.03
CA ILE A 84 -11.21 -22.31 -23.99
C ILE A 84 -10.18 -22.48 -22.89
N LEU A 85 -9.63 -21.37 -22.42
CA LEU A 85 -8.61 -21.40 -21.37
C LEU A 85 -9.20 -22.03 -20.08
N PRO A 86 -8.48 -22.97 -19.45
CA PRO A 86 -8.91 -23.57 -18.21
C PRO A 86 -8.98 -22.49 -17.12
N ALA A 87 -10.15 -22.37 -16.48
CA ALA A 87 -10.41 -21.34 -15.49
C ALA A 87 -11.22 -21.87 -14.31
N THR A 88 -11.02 -21.24 -13.15
CA THR A 88 -11.80 -21.45 -11.94
C THR A 88 -12.63 -20.20 -11.63
N ASN A 89 -13.79 -20.35 -11.01
CA ASN A 89 -14.62 -19.20 -10.63
C ASN A 89 -14.14 -18.61 -9.30
N ASP A 90 -14.10 -17.29 -9.20
CA ASP A 90 -13.95 -16.61 -7.90
C ASP A 90 -15.30 -16.44 -7.19
N ASN A 91 -15.25 -16.02 -5.92
CA ASN A 91 -16.44 -15.80 -5.08
C ASN A 91 -17.26 -14.55 -5.46
N HIS A 92 -16.81 -13.81 -6.48
CA HIS A 92 -17.37 -12.55 -6.92
C HIS A 92 -17.80 -12.65 -8.40
N GLY A 93 -18.08 -13.84 -8.92
CA GLY A 93 -18.57 -14.01 -10.29
C GLY A 93 -17.55 -13.61 -11.37
N GLY A 94 -16.26 -13.57 -11.03
CA GLY A 94 -15.15 -13.54 -11.95
C GLY A 94 -14.56 -14.93 -12.19
N VAL A 95 -13.46 -14.96 -12.94
CA VAL A 95 -12.72 -16.16 -13.33
C VAL A 95 -11.23 -15.96 -13.15
N ILE A 96 -10.53 -17.04 -12.79
CA ILE A 96 -9.08 -17.07 -12.59
C ILE A 96 -8.50 -18.15 -13.51
N VAL A 97 -7.61 -17.72 -14.40
CA VAL A 97 -6.80 -18.56 -15.28
C VAL A 97 -5.40 -18.66 -14.70
N GLU A 98 -4.92 -19.87 -14.46
CA GLU A 98 -3.53 -20.14 -14.09
C GLU A 98 -2.85 -20.89 -15.23
N MET A 99 -1.97 -20.20 -15.95
CA MET A 99 -1.18 -20.83 -17.01
C MET A 99 -0.06 -21.66 -16.37
N LYS A 100 0.08 -22.93 -16.82
CA LYS A 100 1.07 -23.88 -16.31
C LYS A 100 1.95 -24.42 -17.41
N ASP A 101 1.33 -24.79 -18.52
CA ASP A 101 2.02 -25.40 -19.65
C ASP A 101 2.47 -24.36 -20.68
N PRO A 102 3.63 -24.56 -21.33
CA PRO A 102 4.06 -23.73 -22.45
C PRO A 102 3.02 -23.64 -23.55
N MET A 103 2.76 -22.43 -24.02
CA MET A 103 1.82 -22.16 -25.11
C MET A 103 2.41 -21.13 -26.06
N ASP A 104 2.17 -21.34 -27.35
CA ASP A 104 2.50 -20.34 -28.38
C ASP A 104 1.63 -19.08 -28.21
N SER A 105 2.24 -17.91 -28.37
CA SER A 105 1.59 -16.62 -28.14
C SER A 105 0.39 -16.38 -29.06
N ARG A 106 0.44 -16.86 -30.32
CA ARG A 106 -0.67 -16.69 -31.26
C ARG A 106 -1.83 -17.61 -30.91
N THR A 107 -1.54 -18.86 -30.59
CA THR A 107 -2.53 -19.85 -30.12
C THR A 107 -3.23 -19.34 -28.86
N PHE A 108 -2.45 -18.86 -27.88
CA PHE A 108 -2.98 -18.26 -26.66
C PHE A 108 -3.91 -17.07 -26.93
N ALA A 109 -3.54 -16.16 -27.84
CA ALA A 109 -4.37 -15.01 -28.18
C ALA A 109 -5.74 -15.42 -28.75
N PHE A 110 -5.79 -16.46 -29.59
CA PHE A 110 -7.06 -16.99 -30.09
C PHE A 110 -7.91 -17.61 -28.98
N SER A 111 -7.31 -18.46 -28.14
CA SER A 111 -7.99 -19.04 -26.98
C SER A 111 -8.50 -17.99 -26.00
N LEU A 112 -7.70 -16.95 -25.71
CA LEU A 112 -8.08 -15.85 -24.82
C LEU A 112 -9.29 -15.08 -25.37
N ARG A 113 -9.30 -14.72 -26.66
CA ARG A 113 -10.43 -14.03 -27.30
C ARG A 113 -11.72 -14.84 -27.22
N ALA A 114 -11.66 -16.13 -27.56
CA ALA A 114 -12.82 -17.01 -27.48
C ALA A 114 -13.31 -17.18 -26.04
N SER A 115 -12.39 -17.31 -25.08
CA SER A 115 -12.71 -17.42 -23.66
C SER A 115 -13.41 -16.16 -23.14
N LEU A 116 -12.93 -14.96 -23.49
CA LEU A 116 -13.55 -13.69 -23.12
C LEU A 116 -14.99 -13.57 -23.62
N GLU A 117 -15.27 -14.03 -24.85
CA GLU A 117 -16.62 -14.00 -25.41
C GLU A 117 -17.58 -14.94 -24.67
N ILE A 118 -17.13 -16.15 -24.34
CA ILE A 118 -17.92 -17.09 -23.55
C ILE A 118 -18.16 -16.55 -22.13
N TRP A 119 -17.13 -16.03 -21.47
CA TRP A 119 -17.26 -15.45 -20.13
C TRP A 119 -18.19 -14.24 -20.12
N ARG A 120 -18.18 -13.42 -21.18
CA ARG A 120 -19.14 -12.33 -21.37
C ARG A 120 -20.57 -12.84 -21.45
N GLN A 121 -20.84 -13.87 -22.25
CA GLN A 121 -22.17 -14.48 -22.37
C GLN A 121 -22.64 -15.14 -21.06
N GLN A 122 -21.71 -15.67 -20.28
CA GLN A 122 -21.97 -16.23 -18.95
C GLN A 122 -22.16 -15.15 -17.86
N GLY A 123 -22.05 -13.87 -18.19
CA GLY A 123 -22.16 -12.77 -17.24
C GLY A 123 -21.01 -12.70 -16.23
N LYS A 124 -19.83 -13.22 -16.58
CA LYS A 124 -18.63 -13.09 -15.75
C LYS A 124 -18.15 -11.65 -15.74
N ARG A 125 -17.48 -11.28 -14.65
CA ARG A 125 -17.06 -9.90 -14.39
C ARG A 125 -15.55 -9.73 -14.53
N GLY A 126 -14.82 -10.00 -13.45
CA GLY A 126 -13.36 -9.93 -13.42
C GLY A 126 -12.73 -11.16 -14.05
N VAL A 127 -11.71 -10.96 -14.88
CA VAL A 127 -10.85 -12.04 -15.40
C VAL A 127 -9.45 -11.81 -14.86
N TRP A 128 -8.92 -12.80 -14.16
CA TRP A 128 -7.57 -12.81 -13.62
C TRP A 128 -6.73 -13.82 -14.40
N ILE A 129 -5.55 -13.41 -14.86
CA ILE A 129 -4.61 -14.31 -15.54
C ILE A 129 -3.28 -14.26 -14.80
N LYS A 130 -2.92 -15.41 -14.22
CA LYS A 130 -1.62 -15.65 -13.60
C LYS A 130 -0.69 -16.26 -14.63
N LEU A 131 0.38 -15.54 -14.96
CA LEU A 131 1.42 -15.98 -15.89
C LEU A 131 2.74 -16.18 -15.14
N PRO A 132 3.23 -17.43 -15.01
CA PRO A 132 4.59 -17.70 -14.56
C PRO A 132 5.63 -16.98 -15.42
N ILE A 133 6.80 -16.68 -14.83
CA ILE A 133 7.88 -15.97 -15.51
C ILE A 133 8.40 -16.70 -16.75
N GLU A 134 8.32 -18.04 -16.74
CA GLU A 134 8.66 -18.91 -17.86
C GLU A 134 7.72 -18.74 -19.07
N LEU A 135 6.50 -18.25 -18.82
CA LEU A 135 5.48 -17.97 -19.83
C LEU A 135 5.37 -16.47 -20.16
N SER A 136 6.47 -15.73 -20.00
CA SER A 136 6.52 -14.30 -20.30
C SER A 136 6.18 -13.94 -21.75
N ASN A 137 6.30 -14.90 -22.69
CA ASN A 137 5.85 -14.75 -24.08
C ASN A 137 4.33 -14.52 -24.21
N LEU A 138 3.55 -14.85 -23.18
CA LEU A 138 2.09 -14.66 -23.14
C LEU A 138 1.67 -13.29 -22.58
N VAL A 139 2.60 -12.51 -22.04
CA VAL A 139 2.28 -11.20 -21.45
C VAL A 139 1.80 -10.21 -22.50
N GLN A 140 2.54 -10.06 -23.60
CA GLN A 140 2.17 -9.14 -24.68
C GLN A 140 0.77 -9.44 -25.26
N PRO A 141 0.45 -10.67 -25.72
CA PRO A 141 -0.89 -10.94 -26.25
C PRO A 141 -2.00 -10.74 -25.21
N THR A 142 -1.72 -10.97 -23.92
CA THR A 142 -2.70 -10.68 -22.85
C THR A 142 -3.01 -9.19 -22.77
N VAL A 143 -1.99 -8.33 -22.80
CA VAL A 143 -2.15 -6.87 -22.74
C VAL A 143 -2.83 -6.32 -24.00
N GLU A 144 -2.57 -6.90 -25.18
CA GLU A 144 -3.23 -6.52 -26.43
C GLU A 144 -4.75 -6.79 -26.40
N GLU A 145 -5.22 -7.76 -25.62
CA GLU A 145 -6.64 -7.99 -25.34
C GLU A 145 -7.23 -7.06 -24.26
N GLY A 146 -6.49 -6.03 -23.84
CA GLY A 146 -6.95 -4.99 -22.93
C GLY A 146 -6.74 -5.28 -21.45
N PHE A 147 -6.05 -6.37 -21.10
CA PHE A 147 -5.66 -6.62 -19.72
C PHE A 147 -4.64 -5.60 -19.23
N ARG A 148 -4.71 -5.31 -17.93
CA ARG A 148 -3.74 -4.46 -17.22
C ARG A 148 -3.03 -5.26 -16.15
N TYR A 149 -1.79 -4.88 -15.84
CA TYR A 149 -1.09 -5.44 -14.68
C TYR A 149 -1.83 -5.11 -13.38
N HIS A 150 -1.96 -6.10 -12.52
CA HIS A 150 -2.44 -5.91 -11.15
C HIS A 150 -1.26 -5.96 -10.18
N HIS A 151 -0.56 -7.08 -10.09
CA HIS A 151 0.61 -7.26 -9.23
C HIS A 151 1.58 -8.25 -9.86
N ALA A 152 2.79 -8.33 -9.31
CA ALA A 152 3.78 -9.32 -9.70
C ALA A 152 4.52 -9.80 -8.45
N GLU A 153 4.89 -11.06 -8.48
CA GLU A 153 5.82 -11.70 -7.55
C GLU A 153 7.08 -12.10 -8.33
N PRO A 154 8.18 -12.52 -7.67
CA PRO A 154 9.40 -12.91 -8.38
C PRO A 154 9.19 -13.97 -9.47
N SER A 155 8.19 -14.84 -9.33
CA SER A 155 7.93 -15.97 -10.22
C SER A 155 6.74 -15.79 -11.16
N TYR A 156 5.92 -14.74 -11.02
CA TYR A 156 4.75 -14.56 -11.88
C TYR A 156 4.25 -13.11 -11.96
N VAL A 157 3.50 -12.81 -13.02
CA VAL A 157 2.69 -11.59 -13.12
C VAL A 157 1.20 -11.94 -13.11
N MET A 158 0.42 -11.14 -12.37
CA MET A 158 -1.04 -11.20 -12.38
C MET A 158 -1.59 -10.07 -13.23
N LEU A 159 -2.32 -10.41 -14.27
CA LEU A 159 -3.06 -9.47 -15.12
C LEU A 159 -4.55 -9.55 -14.84
N VAL A 160 -5.24 -8.44 -15.03
CA VAL A 160 -6.69 -8.37 -14.80
C VAL A 160 -7.40 -7.63 -15.91
N TYR A 161 -8.61 -8.09 -16.24
CA TYR A 161 -9.54 -7.45 -17.15
C TYR A 161 -10.94 -7.40 -16.53
N TRP A 162 -11.69 -6.33 -16.81
CA TRP A 162 -13.07 -6.17 -16.39
C TRP A 162 -13.95 -6.24 -17.62
N ILE A 163 -14.74 -7.31 -17.73
CA ILE A 163 -15.59 -7.56 -18.91
C ILE A 163 -16.73 -6.56 -19.05
N PRO A 164 -17.48 -6.20 -17.99
CA PRO A 164 -18.66 -5.34 -18.12
C PRO A 164 -18.30 -3.89 -18.47
N ASP A 165 -19.19 -3.20 -19.20
CA ASP A 165 -19.10 -1.75 -19.46
C ASP A 165 -19.47 -0.88 -18.23
N THR A 166 -19.61 -1.51 -17.06
CA THR A 166 -19.89 -0.82 -15.79
C THR A 166 -18.60 -0.33 -15.13
N GLU A 167 -18.75 0.45 -14.05
CA GLU A 167 -17.60 0.81 -13.20
C GLU A 167 -16.84 -0.44 -12.75
N ASN A 168 -15.51 -0.37 -12.86
CA ASN A 168 -14.62 -1.45 -12.47
C ASN A 168 -14.52 -1.52 -10.94
N THR A 169 -14.96 -2.64 -10.37
CA THR A 169 -14.97 -2.86 -8.91
C THR A 169 -13.87 -3.80 -8.44
N LEU A 170 -12.93 -4.17 -9.31
CA LEU A 170 -11.78 -4.98 -8.93
C LEU A 170 -10.93 -4.21 -7.93
N PRO A 171 -10.48 -4.86 -6.84
CA PRO A 171 -9.59 -4.22 -5.89
C PRO A 171 -8.32 -3.75 -6.60
N VAL A 172 -7.78 -2.64 -6.13
CA VAL A 172 -6.44 -2.21 -6.52
C VAL A 172 -5.39 -3.06 -5.80
N ASN A 173 -4.19 -3.14 -6.37
CA ASN A 173 -3.09 -3.84 -5.74
C ASN A 173 -2.65 -3.19 -4.41
N ALA A 174 -1.83 -3.91 -3.64
CA ALA A 174 -1.32 -3.45 -2.35
C ALA A 174 -0.79 -2.01 -2.45
N THR A 175 -1.39 -1.11 -1.66
CA THR A 175 -1.14 0.34 -1.74
C THR A 175 -0.15 0.83 -0.69
N HIS A 176 0.12 0.01 0.32
CA HIS A 176 0.95 0.36 1.46
C HIS A 176 2.12 -0.60 1.61
N ARG A 177 3.25 -0.06 2.03
CA ARG A 177 4.27 -0.81 2.76
C ARG A 177 3.97 -0.69 4.24
N VAL A 178 4.23 -1.75 5.00
CA VAL A 178 4.03 -1.77 6.44
C VAL A 178 5.40 -1.79 7.11
N GLY A 179 5.66 -0.79 7.94
CA GLY A 179 6.87 -0.70 8.76
C GLY A 179 6.56 -0.80 10.24
N VAL A 180 7.55 -1.22 11.01
CA VAL A 180 7.48 -1.31 12.47
C VAL A 180 8.68 -0.62 13.11
N GLY A 181 8.45 0.00 14.25
CA GLY A 181 9.48 0.47 15.17
C GLY A 181 9.23 -0.06 16.56
N ALA A 182 10.29 -0.43 17.27
CA ALA A 182 10.20 -1.06 18.58
C ALA A 182 10.67 -0.13 19.69
N PHE A 183 9.73 0.30 20.54
CA PHE A 183 10.05 0.95 21.81
C PHE A 183 10.28 -0.12 22.87
N VAL A 184 11.56 -0.35 23.21
CA VAL A 184 11.98 -1.31 24.24
C VAL A 184 12.62 -0.53 25.38
N MET A 185 12.09 -0.65 26.59
CA MET A 185 12.63 0.01 27.77
C MET A 185 12.91 -1.02 28.86
N ASN A 186 14.05 -0.92 29.53
CA ASN A 186 14.40 -1.77 30.67
C ASN A 186 14.00 -1.13 32.02
N ASP A 187 14.12 -1.88 33.11
CA ASP A 187 13.78 -1.42 34.46
C ASP A 187 14.64 -0.24 34.95
N LYS A 188 15.81 -0.03 34.34
CA LYS A 188 16.69 1.12 34.60
C LYS A 188 16.29 2.37 33.82
N ARG A 189 15.17 2.32 33.09
CA ARG A 189 14.63 3.43 32.29
C ARG A 189 15.56 3.81 31.13
N GLU A 190 16.25 2.81 30.60
CA GLU A 190 17.07 2.93 29.41
C GLU A 190 16.30 2.34 28.22
N VAL A 191 16.35 3.02 27.08
CA VAL A 191 15.71 2.60 25.84
C VAL A 191 16.74 1.92 24.96
N LEU A 192 16.37 0.79 24.37
CA LEU A 192 17.20 0.13 23.36
C LEU A 192 17.20 0.97 22.10
N ALA A 193 18.38 1.41 21.68
CA ALA A 193 18.54 2.26 20.51
C ALA A 193 19.68 1.77 19.62
N VAL A 194 19.56 2.06 18.33
CA VAL A 194 20.53 1.69 17.30
C VAL A 194 20.95 2.89 16.45
N GLN A 195 22.12 2.77 15.84
CA GLN A 195 22.59 3.63 14.76
C GLN A 195 22.75 2.81 13.48
N GLU A 196 22.21 3.30 12.36
CA GLU A 196 22.33 2.63 11.06
C GLU A 196 23.73 2.81 10.46
N LYS A 197 24.26 1.74 9.88
CA LYS A 197 25.51 1.74 9.12
C LYS A 197 25.33 2.18 7.67
N SER A 198 24.10 2.19 7.18
CA SER A 198 23.74 2.54 5.80
C SER A 198 22.52 3.46 5.75
N GLY A 199 22.07 3.86 4.56
CA GLY A 199 20.88 4.69 4.42
C GLY A 199 21.07 6.17 4.82
N LYS A 200 19.95 6.82 5.13
CA LYS A 200 19.88 8.28 5.37
C LYS A 200 20.62 8.71 6.64
N PHE A 201 20.73 7.83 7.63
CA PHE A 201 21.31 8.15 8.94
C PHE A 201 22.76 7.69 9.09
N ARG A 202 23.36 7.09 8.06
CA ARG A 202 24.77 6.67 8.07
C ARG A 202 25.69 7.84 8.47
N GLY A 203 26.49 7.63 9.51
CA GLY A 203 27.48 8.60 9.99
C GLY A 203 26.87 9.87 10.63
N SER A 204 25.55 9.91 10.83
CA SER A 204 24.88 11.05 11.47
C SER A 204 24.98 11.05 12.99
N GLY A 205 25.32 9.90 13.59
CA GLY A 205 25.33 9.70 15.05
C GLY A 205 23.94 9.74 15.69
N VAL A 206 22.86 9.68 14.90
CA VAL A 206 21.48 9.68 15.40
C VAL A 206 21.13 8.30 15.95
N TRP A 207 20.71 8.25 17.21
CA TRP A 207 20.13 7.06 17.81
C TRP A 207 18.62 7.01 17.56
N LYS A 208 18.15 5.90 17.02
CA LYS A 208 16.74 5.61 16.76
C LYS A 208 16.32 4.32 17.45
N PHE A 209 15.01 4.08 17.54
CA PHE A 209 14.50 2.76 17.88
C PHE A 209 14.92 1.72 16.82
N PRO A 210 15.00 0.43 17.17
CA PRO A 210 15.02 -0.62 16.17
C PRO A 210 13.81 -0.53 15.26
N THR A 211 14.00 -0.68 13.95
CA THR A 211 12.93 -0.52 12.96
C THR A 211 13.14 -1.39 11.74
N GLY A 212 12.07 -1.92 11.17
CA GLY A 212 12.14 -2.55 9.86
C GLY A 212 10.78 -2.67 9.18
N VAL A 213 10.69 -3.60 8.24
CA VAL A 213 9.53 -3.80 7.37
C VAL A 213 8.86 -5.12 7.76
N VAL A 214 7.53 -5.12 7.83
CA VAL A 214 6.77 -6.36 8.05
C VAL A 214 6.75 -7.17 6.77
N GLU A 215 7.13 -8.44 6.85
CA GLU A 215 7.19 -9.35 5.71
C GLU A 215 5.78 -9.79 5.25
N PRO A 216 5.61 -10.22 3.98
CA PRO A 216 4.34 -10.76 3.51
C PRO A 216 3.87 -11.96 4.36
N GLY A 217 2.68 -11.84 4.95
CA GLY A 217 2.11 -12.87 5.83
C GLY A 217 2.60 -12.83 7.27
N GLU A 218 3.45 -11.87 7.64
CA GLU A 218 3.94 -11.66 9.00
C GLU A 218 3.00 -10.74 9.80
N ASP A 219 2.77 -11.08 11.08
CA ASP A 219 2.05 -10.22 12.01
C ASP A 219 2.90 -9.03 12.45
N ILE A 220 2.28 -7.87 12.66
CA ILE A 220 2.98 -6.64 13.11
C ILE A 220 3.78 -6.87 14.41
N SER A 221 3.20 -7.61 15.35
CA SER A 221 3.85 -7.96 16.63
C SER A 221 5.06 -8.87 16.41
N ALA A 222 4.93 -9.88 15.54
CA ALA A 222 6.01 -10.79 15.19
C ALA A 222 7.16 -10.06 14.50
N GLY A 223 6.84 -9.19 13.53
CA GLY A 223 7.82 -8.33 12.86
C GLY A 223 8.58 -7.44 13.85
N ALA A 224 7.88 -6.76 14.76
CA ALA A 224 8.54 -5.92 15.76
C ALA A 224 9.52 -6.71 16.66
N VAL A 225 9.14 -7.92 17.08
CA VAL A 225 10.01 -8.80 17.89
C VAL A 225 11.20 -9.31 17.07
N ARG A 226 10.98 -9.73 15.82
CA ARG A 226 12.03 -10.17 14.89
C ARG A 226 13.06 -9.08 14.65
N GLU A 227 12.62 -7.87 14.33
CA GLU A 227 13.51 -6.73 14.02
C GLU A 227 14.43 -6.39 15.19
N VAL A 228 13.91 -6.36 16.43
CA VAL A 228 14.76 -6.18 17.61
C VAL A 228 15.79 -7.31 17.74
N LYS A 229 15.36 -8.54 17.52
CA LYS A 229 16.24 -9.71 17.63
C LYS A 229 17.35 -9.70 16.59
N GLU A 230 17.03 -9.36 15.34
CA GLU A 230 17.98 -9.27 14.23
C GLU A 230 18.98 -8.14 14.46
N GLU A 231 18.51 -6.91 14.71
CA GLU A 231 19.39 -5.76 14.83
C GLU A 231 20.28 -5.79 16.08
N THR A 232 19.78 -6.32 17.21
CA THR A 232 20.41 -6.14 18.53
C THR A 232 20.69 -7.44 19.28
N GLY A 233 20.18 -8.59 18.82
CA GLY A 233 20.29 -9.87 19.52
C GLY A 233 19.38 -10.02 20.75
N ILE A 234 18.66 -8.97 21.15
CA ILE A 234 17.80 -8.96 22.34
C ILE A 234 16.51 -9.74 22.08
N ASN A 235 16.18 -10.67 22.99
CA ASN A 235 14.87 -11.30 23.03
C ASN A 235 13.87 -10.34 23.68
N THR A 236 12.70 -10.22 23.08
CA THR A 236 11.61 -9.37 23.57
C THR A 236 10.27 -10.09 23.50
N GLU A 237 9.29 -9.51 24.20
CA GLU A 237 7.89 -9.90 24.12
C GLU A 237 7.04 -8.70 23.75
N PHE A 238 6.06 -8.90 22.87
CA PHE A 238 5.14 -7.85 22.46
C PHE A 238 4.15 -7.50 23.56
N ILE A 239 3.96 -6.20 23.81
CA ILE A 239 2.99 -5.68 24.76
C ILE A 239 1.80 -5.06 24.02
N GLU A 240 2.05 -3.96 23.29
CA GLU A 240 0.99 -3.24 22.58
C GLU A 240 1.52 -2.37 21.42
N VAL A 241 0.61 -1.85 20.60
CA VAL A 241 0.92 -0.78 19.64
C VAL A 241 0.63 0.57 20.31
N LEU A 242 1.66 1.41 20.43
CA LEU A 242 1.54 2.73 21.04
C LEU A 242 0.97 3.76 20.07
N ALA A 243 1.36 3.69 18.80
CA ALA A 243 0.92 4.60 17.77
C ALA A 243 1.15 4.03 16.37
N PHE A 244 0.50 4.62 15.38
CA PHE A 244 0.87 4.42 13.98
C PHE A 244 0.85 5.76 13.24
N ARG A 245 1.62 5.85 12.17
CA ARG A 245 1.60 6.99 11.24
C ARG A 245 1.42 6.49 9.82
N GLN A 246 0.75 7.30 9.02
CA GLN A 246 0.70 7.11 7.58
C GLN A 246 1.51 8.22 6.91
N SER A 247 2.31 7.87 5.90
CA SER A 247 2.95 8.84 5.03
C SER A 247 2.73 8.48 3.56
N HIS A 248 2.39 9.45 2.74
CA HIS A 248 1.99 9.21 1.35
C HIS A 248 3.16 9.36 0.38
N LYS A 249 3.14 8.54 -0.67
CA LYS A 249 4.10 8.57 -1.79
C LYS A 249 5.57 8.47 -1.36
N SER A 250 5.84 7.68 -0.33
CA SER A 250 7.17 7.50 0.25
C SER A 250 8.08 6.62 -0.61
N PHE A 251 7.52 5.62 -1.30
CA PHE A 251 8.28 4.65 -2.09
C PHE A 251 7.50 4.23 -3.33
N PHE A 252 7.97 4.59 -4.53
CA PHE A 252 7.32 4.30 -5.82
C PHE A 252 5.81 4.61 -5.84
N ASN A 253 5.40 5.78 -5.32
CA ASN A 253 4.00 6.22 -5.18
C ASN A 253 3.13 5.36 -4.24
N LYS A 254 3.70 4.38 -3.53
CA LYS A 254 3.03 3.68 -2.44
C LYS A 254 3.09 4.52 -1.16
N SER A 255 2.11 4.33 -0.29
CA SER A 255 2.12 4.92 1.04
C SER A 255 2.86 4.00 2.02
N ASP A 256 3.32 4.55 3.13
CA ASP A 256 3.95 3.84 4.23
C ASP A 256 3.05 3.92 5.44
N LEU A 257 2.71 2.77 6.02
CA LEU A 257 1.98 2.64 7.27
C LEU A 257 2.96 2.11 8.32
N PHE A 258 3.32 2.96 9.28
CA PHE A 258 4.39 2.67 10.22
C PHE A 258 3.85 2.58 11.65
N PHE A 259 4.01 1.42 12.28
CA PHE A 259 3.56 1.12 13.63
C PHE A 259 4.69 1.27 14.64
N ILE A 260 4.41 1.83 15.81
CA ILE A 260 5.34 1.85 16.94
C ILE A 260 4.80 0.90 18.01
N CYS A 261 5.56 -0.14 18.30
CA CYS A 261 5.18 -1.19 19.24
C CYS A 261 5.99 -1.06 20.53
N MET A 262 5.32 -1.22 21.67
CA MET A 262 5.99 -1.41 22.96
C MET A 262 6.34 -2.88 23.12
N LEU A 263 7.60 -3.14 23.47
CA LEU A 263 8.08 -4.49 23.74
C LEU A 263 8.78 -4.52 25.11
N ARG A 264 8.62 -5.64 25.82
CA ARG A 264 9.33 -5.92 27.06
C ARG A 264 10.61 -6.72 26.77
N PRO A 265 11.79 -6.29 27.24
CA PRO A 265 13.01 -7.08 27.08
C PRO A 265 13.02 -8.31 27.98
N LEU A 266 13.45 -9.44 27.43
CA LEU A 266 13.66 -10.71 28.14
C LEU A 266 15.15 -11.04 28.33
N SER A 267 16.04 -10.29 27.67
CA SER A 267 17.49 -10.37 27.78
C SER A 267 18.11 -8.98 27.66
N PHE A 268 19.36 -8.81 28.06
CA PHE A 268 20.00 -7.48 28.10
C PHE A 268 21.36 -7.41 27.39
N ASP A 269 21.95 -8.56 27.03
CA ASP A 269 23.24 -8.63 26.34
C ASP A 269 23.08 -8.34 24.85
N ILE A 270 23.53 -7.16 24.43
CA ILE A 270 23.44 -6.71 23.05
C ILE A 270 24.47 -7.44 22.18
N ARG A 271 24.00 -7.97 21.05
CA ARG A 271 24.81 -8.52 19.96
C ARG A 271 24.30 -7.93 18.65
N LYS A 272 24.91 -6.84 18.22
CA LYS A 272 24.45 -6.11 17.03
C LYS A 272 24.69 -6.90 15.75
N GLN A 273 23.82 -6.70 14.77
CA GLN A 273 24.03 -7.19 13.41
C GLN A 273 25.02 -6.30 12.65
N ASP A 274 26.27 -6.78 12.48
CA ASP A 274 27.37 -6.00 11.90
C ASP A 274 27.18 -5.55 10.43
N SER A 275 26.29 -6.22 9.69
CA SER A 275 25.98 -5.87 8.30
C SER A 275 25.22 -4.54 8.19
N GLU A 276 24.38 -4.22 9.18
CA GLU A 276 23.41 -3.12 9.10
C GLU A 276 23.53 -2.10 10.23
N ILE A 277 23.94 -2.53 11.42
CA ILE A 277 23.96 -1.72 12.63
C ILE A 277 25.38 -1.30 12.98
N GLU A 278 25.59 0.02 13.04
CA GLU A 278 26.86 0.62 13.43
C GLU A 278 27.09 0.46 14.93
N ALA A 279 26.07 0.83 15.74
CA ALA A 279 26.10 0.73 17.19
C ALA A 279 24.69 0.41 17.74
N ALA A 280 24.63 -0.30 18.87
CA ALA A 280 23.40 -0.62 19.58
C ALA A 280 23.66 -0.51 21.09
N GLU A 281 22.85 0.27 21.80
CA GLU A 281 23.07 0.59 23.22
C GLU A 281 21.74 0.73 23.98
N TRP A 282 21.81 0.50 25.29
CA TRP A 282 20.79 0.92 26.25
C TRP A 282 21.08 2.38 26.64
N ILE A 283 20.21 3.30 26.25
CA ILE A 283 20.40 4.75 26.45
C ILE A 283 19.36 5.27 27.44
N PRO A 284 19.76 5.97 28.53
CA PRO A 284 18.81 6.61 29.44
C PRO A 284 17.77 7.43 28.68
N ILE A 285 16.48 7.23 28.98
CA ILE A 285 15.39 7.83 28.18
C ILE A 285 15.49 9.35 28.10
N GLN A 286 15.98 10.01 29.14
CA GLN A 286 16.21 11.47 29.15
C GLN A 286 17.31 11.88 28.17
N GLN A 287 18.39 11.09 28.07
CA GLN A 287 19.46 11.32 27.10
C GLN A 287 18.97 11.06 25.67
N PHE A 288 18.21 9.98 25.46
CA PHE A 288 17.59 9.70 24.16
C PHE A 288 16.64 10.83 23.74
N ALA A 289 15.83 11.33 24.67
CA ALA A 289 14.91 12.45 24.48
C ALA A 289 15.63 13.75 24.14
N ALA A 290 16.79 14.01 24.73
CA ALA A 290 17.56 15.23 24.49
C ALA A 290 18.16 15.34 23.08
N GLN A 291 18.15 14.26 22.29
CA GLN A 291 18.68 14.28 20.92
C GLN A 291 17.94 15.32 20.04
N PRO A 292 18.65 16.15 19.26
CA PRO A 292 18.02 17.11 18.35
C PRO A 292 17.06 16.47 17.36
N PHE A 293 17.30 15.20 16.98
CA PHE A 293 16.40 14.43 16.14
C PHE A 293 15.07 14.14 16.85
N ALA A 294 15.11 13.60 18.07
CA ALA A 294 13.92 13.33 18.88
C ALA A 294 13.08 14.60 19.11
N GLN A 295 13.74 15.74 19.35
CA GLN A 295 13.09 17.03 19.57
C GLN A 295 12.46 17.67 18.32
N LYS A 296 12.69 17.13 17.12
CA LYS A 296 12.08 17.61 15.88
C LYS A 296 10.87 16.79 15.41
N HIS A 297 10.65 15.61 16.00
CA HIS A 297 9.64 14.67 15.55
C HIS A 297 8.55 14.48 16.61
N GLU A 298 7.38 15.07 16.39
CA GLU A 298 6.27 15.09 17.36
C GLU A 298 5.79 13.69 17.77
N LEU A 299 5.71 12.75 16.82
CA LEU A 299 5.38 11.36 17.16
C LEU A 299 6.41 10.75 18.11
N LEU A 300 7.70 10.97 17.87
CA LEU A 300 8.76 10.44 18.71
C LEU A 300 8.73 11.08 20.11
N LYS A 301 8.46 12.39 20.20
CA LYS A 301 8.22 13.07 21.48
C LYS A 301 7.04 12.46 22.24
N TYR A 302 5.93 12.19 21.56
CA TYR A 302 4.75 11.60 22.17
C TYR A 302 5.09 10.23 22.80
N ILE A 303 5.76 9.35 22.05
CA ILE A 303 6.18 8.02 22.53
C ILE A 303 7.15 8.14 23.71
N ILE A 304 8.14 9.03 23.62
CA ILE A 304 9.09 9.28 24.70
C ILE A 304 8.35 9.79 25.95
N ASN A 305 7.37 10.69 25.78
CA ASN A 305 6.58 11.22 26.88
C ASN A 305 5.71 10.15 27.54
N LEU A 306 5.18 9.18 26.78
CA LEU A 306 4.49 8.01 27.37
C LEU A 306 5.46 7.20 28.24
N GLY A 307 6.64 6.86 27.71
CA GLY A 307 7.67 6.18 28.49
C GLY A 307 8.14 6.99 29.70
N LEU A 308 8.15 8.32 29.62
CA LEU A 308 8.41 9.19 30.77
C LEU A 308 7.23 9.20 31.76
N ALA A 309 5.97 9.22 31.32
CA ALA A 309 4.79 9.36 32.17
C ALA A 309 4.51 8.14 33.05
N GLU A 310 4.94 6.93 32.66
CA GLU A 310 4.94 5.75 33.55
C GLU A 310 5.71 5.98 34.87
N LEU A 311 6.53 7.05 34.98
CA LEU A 311 7.09 7.54 36.25
C LEU A 311 6.05 7.83 37.33
N SER A 312 4.81 8.15 36.95
CA SER A 312 3.77 8.63 37.88
C SER A 312 2.70 7.60 38.24
N VAL A 313 2.64 6.47 37.52
CA VAL A 313 1.55 5.48 37.70
C VAL A 313 2.02 4.25 38.49
N SER A 314 3.32 4.12 38.78
CA SER A 314 3.89 3.01 39.58
C SER A 314 3.44 2.93 41.05
N GLU A 315 2.39 3.65 41.46
CA GLU A 315 1.71 3.41 42.73
C GLU A 315 0.44 2.55 42.62
N HIS A 316 -0.18 2.31 41.45
CA HIS A 316 -1.39 1.47 41.36
C HIS A 316 -1.38 0.56 40.13
N GLU A 317 -1.62 -0.74 40.36
CA GLU A 317 -1.68 -1.83 39.37
C GLU A 317 -2.47 -1.43 38.10
N GLY A 318 -1.83 -1.55 36.93
CA GLY A 318 -2.46 -1.37 35.62
C GLY A 318 -3.08 -2.66 35.09
N PRO A 319 -4.16 -2.59 34.28
CA PRO A 319 -4.90 -3.77 33.84
C PRO A 319 -4.13 -4.58 32.78
N GLU A 320 -4.28 -5.90 32.81
CA GLU A 320 -3.72 -6.83 31.82
C GLU A 320 -4.33 -6.61 30.41
N PRO A 321 -3.53 -6.76 29.34
CA PRO A 321 -4.04 -6.68 27.97
C PRO A 321 -5.06 -7.80 27.71
N THR A 322 -6.29 -7.44 27.34
CA THR A 322 -7.30 -8.41 26.92
C THR A 322 -7.15 -8.71 25.44
N ILE A 323 -6.63 -9.90 25.12
CA ILE A 323 -6.60 -10.43 23.75
C ILE A 323 -8.03 -10.87 23.38
N MET A 324 -8.68 -10.13 22.48
CA MET A 324 -9.94 -10.59 21.86
C MET A 324 -9.62 -11.36 20.57
N THR A 325 -9.73 -12.69 20.61
CA THR A 325 -9.69 -13.52 19.41
C THR A 325 -11.06 -13.53 18.72
N CYS A 326 -11.15 -12.96 17.51
CA CYS A 326 -12.33 -13.12 16.67
C CYS A 326 -12.09 -14.27 15.68
N GLN A 327 -12.63 -15.46 15.96
CA GLN A 327 -12.67 -16.55 14.97
C GLN A 327 -13.82 -16.30 13.99
N LEU A 328 -13.54 -15.58 12.91
CA LEU A 328 -14.25 -15.82 11.65
C LEU A 328 -13.32 -16.61 10.74
N HIS A 329 -13.90 -17.63 10.10
CA HIS A 329 -13.22 -18.67 9.34
C HIS A 329 -12.01 -18.16 8.53
N LEU A 330 -10.83 -18.70 8.86
CA LEU A 330 -9.60 -18.71 8.06
C LEU A 330 -8.96 -17.36 7.69
N VAL A 331 -8.82 -16.41 8.62
CA VAL A 331 -7.68 -15.47 8.73
C VAL A 331 -7.65 -14.95 10.18
N LEU A 332 -6.55 -15.12 10.91
CA LEU A 332 -6.35 -14.42 12.19
C LEU A 332 -6.25 -12.92 11.90
N ALA A 333 -7.20 -12.13 12.39
CA ALA A 333 -7.14 -10.67 12.33
C ALA A 333 -6.83 -10.14 13.74
N LEU A 334 -5.71 -9.43 13.90
CA LEU A 334 -5.39 -8.70 15.13
C LEU A 334 -6.15 -7.36 15.12
N LEU A 335 -7.09 -7.18 16.05
CA LEU A 335 -7.71 -5.89 16.30
C LEU A 335 -6.99 -5.23 17.48
N VAL A 336 -6.19 -4.20 17.22
CA VAL A 336 -5.59 -3.42 18.31
C VAL A 336 -6.56 -2.32 18.71
N LEU A 337 -7.25 -2.51 19.83
CA LEU A 337 -8.04 -1.47 20.48
C LEU A 337 -7.33 -1.08 21.78
N ASN A 338 -6.92 0.18 21.88
CA ASN A 338 -6.62 0.78 23.17
C ASN A 338 -7.96 1.23 23.77
N ILE A 339 -8.52 0.43 24.68
CA ILE A 339 -9.73 0.81 25.43
C ILE A 339 -9.27 1.46 26.74
N SER A 340 -9.00 2.76 26.69
CA SER A 340 -8.71 3.55 27.90
C SER A 340 -9.87 4.45 28.36
N SER A 341 -10.95 4.61 27.57
CA SER A 341 -12.28 5.05 28.06
C SER A 341 -13.36 4.92 26.97
N PRO A 342 -14.65 4.70 27.29
CA PRO A 342 -15.72 4.58 26.29
C PRO A 342 -16.14 5.91 25.64
N GLU A 343 -15.55 7.05 26.01
CA GLU A 343 -16.10 8.37 25.72
C GLU A 343 -15.05 9.37 25.20
N SER A 344 -14.40 9.07 24.07
CA SER A 344 -13.96 10.07 23.08
C SER A 344 -13.02 9.44 22.05
N TRP A 345 -13.33 9.66 20.79
CA TRP A 345 -12.45 9.39 19.66
C TRP A 345 -12.08 10.75 19.06
N GLU A 346 -10.79 11.06 19.00
CA GLU A 346 -10.27 12.13 18.15
C GLU A 346 -9.25 11.52 17.19
N VAL A 347 -9.59 11.52 15.90
CA VAL A 347 -8.63 11.21 14.82
C VAL A 347 -7.86 12.49 14.54
N CYS A 348 -6.63 12.59 15.05
CA CYS A 348 -5.72 13.66 14.68
C CYS A 348 -5.13 13.38 13.29
N TRP A 349 -5.60 14.11 12.28
CA TRP A 349 -4.90 14.24 11.00
C TRP A 349 -3.74 15.23 11.19
N VAL A 350 -2.50 14.81 10.89
CA VAL A 350 -1.35 15.71 10.74
C VAL A 350 -1.26 16.15 9.28
#